data_AF-A0A4R8KYK3-F1
#
_entry.id   AF-A0A4R8KYK3-F1
#
_cell.length_a   1.000
_cell.length_b   1.000
_cell.length_c   1.000
_cell.angle_alpha   90.00
_cell.angle_beta   90.00
_cell.angle_gamma   90.00
#
_symmetry.space_group_name_H-M   'P 1'
#
loop_
_entity.id
_entity.type
_entity.pdbx_description
1 polymer ?
#
loop_
_entity_poly.entity_id
_entity_poly.type
_entity_poly.pdbx_seq_one_letter_code
_entity_poly.pdbx_strand_id
1 'polypeptide(L)'
;MRRALVLCALLACTALTARAQSSHLGRLFLSPEQRAQIDAQRYGPPPADPALAPPPPPPPPGPPVELNGVVVRSSGRSTVWLNQETQNEPHNRLARDKSGMPGTLTLRLSTGQVVRLKPGQRYDPASGTVTEAQEMQQ
;
A
#
# COMPACT_ATOMS: atom_id res chain seq x y z
N MET A 1 -6.11 -50.85 73.29
CA MET A 1 -6.25 -49.38 73.08
C MET A 1 -5.43 -48.82 71.93
N ARG A 2 -4.13 -49.13 71.80
CA ARG A 2 -3.26 -48.61 70.72
C ARG A 2 -3.76 -48.95 69.29
N ARG A 3 -4.27 -50.17 69.06
CA ARG A 3 -4.81 -50.59 67.76
C ARG A 3 -6.09 -49.85 67.35
N ALA A 4 -6.96 -49.54 68.31
CA ALA A 4 -8.18 -48.75 68.06
C ALA A 4 -7.85 -47.29 67.71
N LEU A 5 -6.81 -46.73 68.32
CA LEU A 5 -6.33 -45.38 68.06
C LEU A 5 -5.69 -45.26 66.67
N VAL A 6 -4.95 -46.29 66.23
CA VAL A 6 -4.42 -46.38 64.86
C VAL A 6 -5.54 -46.53 63.82
N LEU A 7 -6.58 -47.32 64.13
CA LEU A 7 -7.73 -47.47 63.23
C LEU A 7 -8.53 -46.16 63.09
N CYS A 8 -8.77 -45.44 64.20
CA CYS A 8 -9.40 -44.12 64.17
C CYS A 8 -8.57 -43.08 63.40
N ALA A 9 -7.24 -43.11 63.54
CA ALA A 9 -6.36 -42.21 62.80
C ALA A 9 -6.38 -42.49 61.28
N LEU A 10 -6.44 -43.78 60.89
CA LEU A 10 -6.59 -44.18 59.50
C LEU A 10 -7.96 -43.79 58.91
N LEU A 11 -9.05 -43.98 59.66
CA LEU A 11 -10.39 -43.54 59.22
C LEU A 11 -10.47 -42.01 59.10
N ALA A 12 -9.92 -41.25 60.04
CA ALA A 12 -9.93 -39.79 60.00
C ALA A 12 -9.15 -39.23 58.80
N CYS A 13 -8.08 -39.90 58.38
CA CYS A 13 -7.28 -39.49 57.22
C CYS A 13 -8.04 -39.67 55.89
N THR A 14 -8.87 -40.71 55.77
CA THR A 14 -9.69 -40.96 54.57
C THR A 14 -10.84 -39.96 54.39
N ALA A 15 -11.35 -39.34 55.47
CA ALA A 15 -12.43 -38.35 55.40
C ALA A 15 -11.97 -36.95 54.96
N LEU A 16 -10.66 -36.70 54.88
CA LEU A 16 -10.11 -35.39 54.47
C LEU A 16 -9.92 -35.28 52.96
N THR A 17 -9.80 -36.39 52.23
CA THR A 17 -9.55 -36.40 50.78
C THR A 17 -10.81 -36.25 49.93
N ALA A 18 -12.01 -36.34 50.52
CA ALA A 18 -13.29 -36.32 49.80
C ALA A 18 -13.84 -34.91 49.48
N ARG A 19 -13.15 -33.83 49.85
CA ARG A 19 -13.67 -32.44 49.71
C ARG A 19 -13.09 -31.65 48.54
N ALA A 20 -12.72 -32.34 47.46
CA ALA A 20 -12.40 -31.74 46.16
C ALA A 20 -13.46 -32.13 45.11
N GLN A 21 -14.74 -32.05 45.46
CA GLN A 21 -15.80 -32.00 44.46
C GLN A 21 -16.11 -30.54 44.21
N SER A 22 -15.30 -29.91 43.36
CA SER A 22 -15.70 -28.69 42.69
C SER A 22 -16.95 -29.02 41.87
N SER A 23 -18.09 -28.47 42.31
CA SER A 23 -19.42 -28.59 41.68
C SER A 23 -19.46 -27.92 40.31
N HIS A 24 -18.64 -28.41 39.37
CA HIS A 24 -18.53 -27.85 38.03
C HIS A 24 -18.15 -28.91 36.98
N LEU A 25 -18.52 -30.18 37.18
CA LEU A 25 -18.51 -31.23 36.15
C LEU A 25 -19.63 -31.02 35.10
N GLY A 26 -19.74 -29.79 34.61
CA GLY A 26 -20.67 -29.37 33.55
C GLY A 26 -20.18 -28.15 32.77
N ARG A 27 -19.00 -27.61 33.11
CA ARG A 27 -18.36 -26.54 32.34
C ARG A 27 -16.85 -26.78 32.38
N LEU A 28 -16.37 -27.56 31.41
CA LEU A 28 -14.93 -27.82 31.17
C LEU A 28 -14.17 -26.57 30.69
N PHE A 29 -14.88 -25.45 30.56
CA PHE A 29 -14.35 -24.17 30.16
C PHE A 29 -14.55 -23.21 31.32
N LEU A 30 -13.42 -22.94 31.98
CA LEU A 30 -12.96 -21.68 32.53
C LEU A 30 -13.91 -20.51 32.17
N SER A 31 -14.23 -19.65 33.14
CA SER A 31 -15.18 -18.52 32.99
C SER A 31 -14.97 -17.73 31.69
N PRO A 32 -15.98 -16.99 31.17
CA PRO A 32 -15.85 -16.20 29.94
C PRO A 32 -14.59 -15.31 29.93
N GLU A 33 -14.25 -14.71 31.08
CA GLU A 33 -13.04 -13.92 31.29
C GLU A 33 -11.75 -14.75 31.14
N GLN A 34 -11.73 -15.94 31.73
CA GLN A 34 -10.56 -16.82 31.72
C GLN A 34 -10.34 -17.44 30.34
N ARG A 35 -11.43 -17.66 29.57
CA ARG A 35 -11.36 -17.97 28.14
C ARG A 35 -10.77 -16.81 27.34
N ALA A 36 -11.23 -15.58 27.57
CA ALA A 36 -10.72 -14.40 26.88
C ALA A 36 -9.23 -14.18 27.14
N GLN A 37 -8.74 -14.41 28.36
CA GLN A 37 -7.30 -14.34 28.67
C GLN A 37 -6.47 -15.39 27.92
N ILE A 38 -6.94 -16.64 27.84
CA ILE A 38 -6.23 -17.69 27.11
C ILE A 38 -6.25 -17.41 25.61
N ASP A 39 -7.37 -16.92 25.08
CA ASP A 39 -7.47 -16.55 23.67
C ASP A 39 -6.53 -15.37 23.36
N ALA A 40 -6.43 -14.36 24.23
CA ALA A 40 -5.45 -13.28 24.08
C ALA A 40 -4.00 -13.77 24.13
N GLN A 41 -3.69 -14.75 24.99
CA GLN A 41 -2.36 -15.39 25.07
C GLN A 41 -2.04 -16.23 23.82
N ARG A 42 -3.04 -16.91 23.23
CA ARG A 42 -2.86 -17.79 22.06
C ARG A 42 -2.77 -17.02 20.74
N TYR A 43 -3.64 -16.03 20.57
CA TYR A 43 -3.81 -15.34 19.30
C TYR A 43 -3.11 -13.98 19.27
N GLY A 44 -2.65 -13.49 20.43
CA GLY A 44 -2.10 -12.14 20.56
C GLY A 44 -3.17 -11.06 20.37
N PRO A 45 -2.78 -9.77 20.39
CA PRO A 45 -3.66 -8.69 19.99
C PRO A 45 -4.19 -8.94 18.57
N PRO A 46 -5.48 -8.65 18.29
CA PRO A 46 -6.00 -8.71 16.93
C PRO A 46 -5.11 -7.89 15.99
N PRO A 47 -4.86 -8.35 14.75
CA PRO A 47 -4.17 -7.53 13.76
C PRO A 47 -4.90 -6.19 13.63
N ALA A 48 -4.14 -5.10 13.64
CA ALA A 48 -4.71 -3.78 13.42
C ALA A 48 -5.50 -3.79 12.11
N ASP A 49 -6.73 -3.28 12.17
CA ASP A 49 -7.63 -3.25 11.03
C ASP A 49 -6.96 -2.46 9.89
N PRO A 50 -6.65 -3.08 8.73
CA PRO A 50 -6.03 -2.35 7.62
C PRO A 50 -6.94 -1.24 7.08
N ALA A 51 -8.24 -1.23 7.41
CA ALA A 51 -9.14 -0.13 7.11
C ALA A 51 -8.88 1.14 7.95
N LEU A 52 -8.20 1.02 9.10
CA LEU A 52 -7.78 2.13 9.95
C LEU A 52 -6.35 2.59 9.67
N ALA A 53 -5.64 1.92 8.75
CA ALA A 53 -4.34 2.39 8.31
C ALA A 53 -4.53 3.68 7.48
N PRO A 54 -3.78 4.76 7.76
CA PRO A 54 -3.79 5.91 6.87
C PRO A 54 -3.37 5.45 5.46
N PRO A 55 -4.00 5.98 4.39
CA PRO A 55 -3.62 5.62 3.04
C PRO A 55 -2.13 5.91 2.83
N PRO A 56 -1.42 5.09 2.04
CA PRO A 56 -0.02 5.35 1.74
C PRO A 56 0.12 6.76 1.16
N PRO A 57 1.20 7.49 1.50
CA PRO A 57 1.43 8.80 0.92
C PRO A 57 1.46 8.68 -0.61
N PRO A 58 0.94 9.68 -1.35
CA PRO A 58 1.03 9.67 -2.79
C PRO A 58 2.49 9.55 -3.23
N PRO A 59 2.78 8.85 -4.35
CA PRO A 59 4.13 8.76 -4.86
C PRO A 59 4.69 10.16 -5.12
N PRO A 60 5.99 10.39 -4.89
CA PRO A 60 6.61 11.68 -5.19
C PRO A 60 6.40 12.03 -6.67
N PRO A 61 6.28 13.33 -7.01
CA PRO A 61 6.20 13.76 -8.39
C PRO A 61 7.39 13.22 -9.19
N GLY A 62 7.13 12.78 -10.43
CA GLY A 62 8.19 12.34 -11.34
C GLY A 62 9.17 13.47 -11.69
N PRO A 63 10.28 13.17 -12.36
CA PRO A 63 11.17 14.22 -12.86
C PRO A 63 10.45 15.11 -13.89
N PRO A 64 10.80 16.41 -13.99
CA PRO A 64 10.30 17.28 -15.04
C PRO A 64 10.51 16.70 -16.43
N VAL A 65 9.57 16.97 -17.33
CA VAL A 65 9.60 16.49 -18.71
C VAL A 65 9.70 17.66 -19.66
N GLU A 66 10.81 17.76 -20.36
CA GLU A 66 11.06 18.77 -21.37
C GLU A 66 10.88 18.17 -22.77
N LEU A 67 10.10 18.85 -23.61
CA LEU A 67 9.99 18.50 -25.02
C LEU A 67 11.13 19.18 -25.79
N ASN A 68 12.22 18.46 -26.01
CA ASN A 68 13.35 18.99 -26.77
C ASN A 68 13.02 19.12 -28.26
N GLY A 69 12.23 18.19 -28.81
CA GLY A 69 11.92 18.23 -30.22
C GLY A 69 11.04 17.09 -30.73
N VAL A 70 10.56 17.27 -31.95
CA VAL A 70 9.73 16.30 -32.66
C VAL A 70 10.21 16.19 -34.10
N VAL A 71 10.50 14.97 -34.55
CA VAL A 71 10.79 14.68 -35.97
C VAL A 71 9.63 13.91 -36.56
N VAL A 72 9.01 14.49 -37.59
CA VAL A 72 7.93 13.87 -38.36
C VAL A 72 8.50 13.36 -39.69
N ARG A 73 8.35 12.07 -39.93
CA ARG A 73 8.79 11.40 -41.16
C ARG A 73 7.72 11.58 -42.23
N SER A 74 8.10 11.60 -43.51
CA SER A 74 7.16 11.64 -44.64
C SER A 74 6.14 10.48 -44.63
N SER A 75 6.51 9.35 -44.01
CA SER A 75 5.63 8.19 -43.78
C SER A 75 4.54 8.41 -42.71
N GLY A 76 4.46 9.59 -42.10
CA GLY A 76 3.49 9.92 -41.06
C GLY A 76 3.89 9.47 -39.64
N ARG A 77 5.00 8.75 -39.50
CA ARG A 77 5.57 8.38 -38.19
C ARG A 77 6.26 9.57 -37.53
N SER A 78 6.25 9.60 -36.20
CA SER A 78 6.97 10.61 -35.41
C SER A 78 7.91 10.00 -34.39
N THR A 79 9.04 10.66 -34.15
CA THR A 79 9.92 10.43 -33.00
C THR A 79 9.89 11.70 -32.14
N VAL A 80 9.75 11.53 -30.83
CA VAL A 80 9.75 12.64 -29.87
C VAL A 80 11.02 12.55 -29.04
N TRP A 81 11.70 13.67 -28.81
CA TRP A 81 12.80 13.77 -27.85
C TRP A 81 12.28 14.40 -26.57
N LEU A 82 12.33 13.63 -25.50
CA LEU A 82 12.01 14.10 -24.16
C LEU A 82 13.24 13.96 -23.29
N ASN A 83 13.62 15.01 -22.56
CA ASN A 83 14.78 15.00 -21.69
C ASN A 83 16.05 14.42 -22.38
N GLN A 84 16.29 14.80 -23.65
CA GLN A 84 17.37 14.33 -24.52
C GLN A 84 17.30 12.85 -24.95
N GLU A 85 16.26 12.13 -24.55
CA GLU A 85 16.04 10.73 -24.93
C GLU A 85 14.97 10.59 -26.03
N THR A 86 15.23 9.70 -26.99
CA THR A 86 14.23 9.35 -28.02
C THR A 86 13.15 8.48 -27.42
N GLN A 87 11.93 9.01 -27.36
CA GLN A 87 10.74 8.28 -26.95
C GLN A 87 9.94 7.88 -28.19
N ASN A 88 9.84 6.57 -28.40
CA ASN A 88 9.04 5.94 -29.45
C ASN A 88 7.76 5.39 -28.82
N GLU A 89 7.06 6.25 -28.09
CA GLU A 89 5.81 5.91 -27.42
C GLU A 89 4.71 5.67 -28.47
N PRO A 90 4.06 4.50 -28.49
CA PRO A 90 2.96 4.21 -29.42
C PRO A 90 1.74 5.10 -29.20
N HIS A 91 1.67 5.81 -28.07
CA HIS A 91 0.55 6.67 -27.66
C HIS A 91 0.77 8.16 -27.91
N ASN A 92 1.95 8.56 -28.42
CA ASN A 92 2.21 9.96 -28.71
C ASN A 92 1.43 10.40 -29.95
N ARG A 93 0.49 11.32 -29.77
CA ARG A 93 -0.32 11.86 -30.88
C ARG A 93 0.09 13.29 -31.15
N LEU A 94 0.66 13.53 -32.33
CA LEU A 94 0.88 14.86 -32.85
C LEU A 94 -0.38 15.36 -33.53
N ALA A 95 -0.98 16.42 -32.99
CA ALA A 95 -1.97 17.20 -33.70
C ALA A 95 -1.27 18.17 -34.65
N ARG A 96 -1.62 18.04 -35.93
CA ARG A 96 -1.21 18.96 -36.99
C ARG A 96 -2.19 20.13 -37.03
N ASP A 97 -1.68 21.34 -37.16
CA ASP A 97 -2.52 22.53 -37.32
C ASP A 97 -3.05 22.67 -38.75
N LYS A 98 -3.85 23.72 -39.00
CA LYS A 98 -4.48 23.98 -40.30
C LYS A 98 -3.46 24.24 -41.42
N SER A 99 -2.26 24.68 -41.08
CA SER A 99 -1.11 24.92 -41.98
C SER A 99 -0.30 23.66 -42.27
N GLY A 100 -0.65 22.54 -41.65
CA GLY A 100 0.09 21.31 -41.82
C GLY A 100 1.33 21.20 -40.94
N MET A 101 1.56 22.11 -39.99
CA MET A 101 2.71 22.06 -39.07
C MET A 101 2.35 21.28 -37.79
N PRO A 102 3.31 20.62 -37.12
CA PRO A 102 3.06 19.99 -35.81
C PRO A 102 2.79 21.07 -34.75
N GLY A 103 1.52 21.39 -34.52
CA GLY A 103 1.12 22.50 -33.66
C GLY A 103 0.98 22.12 -32.19
N THR A 104 0.73 20.85 -31.88
CA THR A 104 0.53 20.40 -30.49
C THR A 104 0.79 18.90 -30.34
N LEU A 105 1.68 18.51 -29.43
CA LEU A 105 1.97 17.13 -29.06
C LEU A 105 1.15 16.74 -27.83
N THR A 106 0.36 15.68 -27.94
CA THR A 106 -0.23 14.99 -26.78
C THR A 106 0.66 13.83 -26.40
N LEU A 107 1.26 13.93 -25.23
CA LEU A 107 2.13 12.93 -24.63
C LEU A 107 1.37 12.17 -23.55
N ARG A 108 1.44 10.84 -23.57
CA ARG A 108 1.03 10.03 -22.42
C ARG A 108 2.30 9.65 -21.67
N LEU A 109 2.44 10.18 -20.46
CA LEU A 109 3.57 9.90 -19.57
C LEU A 109 3.45 8.49 -19.00
N SER A 110 4.58 7.91 -18.58
CA SER A 110 4.62 6.64 -17.84
C SER A 110 3.82 6.67 -16.53
N THR A 111 3.58 7.87 -15.99
CA THR A 111 2.70 8.12 -14.84
C THR A 111 1.21 7.96 -15.17
N GLY A 112 0.85 7.74 -16.45
CA GLY A 112 -0.52 7.69 -16.92
C GLY A 112 -1.14 9.06 -17.23
N GLN A 113 -0.47 10.15 -16.87
CA GLN A 113 -0.93 11.51 -17.18
C GLN A 113 -0.82 11.80 -18.68
N VAL A 114 -1.83 12.48 -19.21
CA VAL A 114 -1.86 12.96 -20.59
C VAL A 114 -1.58 14.45 -20.58
N VAL A 115 -0.45 14.85 -21.15
CA VAL A 115 0.01 16.24 -21.19
C VAL A 115 0.07 16.73 -22.61
N ARG A 116 -0.34 17.98 -22.81
CA ARG A 116 -0.38 18.62 -24.12
C ARG A 116 0.67 19.72 -24.18
N LEU A 117 1.72 19.49 -24.97
CA LEU A 117 2.88 20.37 -25.09
C LEU A 117 3.04 20.88 -26.51
N LYS A 118 3.40 22.15 -26.65
CA LYS A 118 3.93 22.69 -27.91
C LYS A 118 5.45 22.47 -27.95
N PRO A 119 6.06 22.39 -29.15
CA PRO A 119 7.52 22.42 -29.27
C PRO A 119 8.11 23.61 -28.49
N GLY A 120 9.16 23.35 -27.71
CA GLY A 120 9.77 24.37 -26.85
C GLY A 120 9.04 24.61 -25.52
N GLN A 121 8.11 23.73 -25.11
CA GLN A 121 7.49 23.77 -23.79
C GLN A 121 8.01 22.65 -22.88
N ARG A 122 8.03 22.93 -21.58
CA ARG A 122 8.39 22.00 -20.50
C ARG A 122 7.20 21.78 -19.58
N TYR A 123 7.00 20.54 -19.18
CA TYR A 123 6.04 20.14 -18.16
C TYR A 123 6.75 19.87 -16.84
N ASP A 124 6.27 20.49 -15.78
CA ASP A 124 6.67 20.16 -14.42
C ASP A 124 5.53 19.36 -13.74
N PRO A 125 5.72 18.06 -13.45
CA PRO A 125 4.72 17.23 -12.79
C PRO A 125 4.51 17.59 -11.32
N ALA A 126 5.45 18.29 -10.66
CA ALA A 126 5.30 18.70 -9.26
C ALA A 126 4.30 19.85 -9.10
N SER A 127 4.33 20.81 -10.03
CA SER A 127 3.40 21.95 -10.06
C SER A 127 2.21 21.73 -11.00
N GLY A 128 2.29 20.76 -11.91
CA GLY A 128 1.31 20.56 -12.98
C GLY A 128 1.33 21.68 -14.03
N THR A 129 2.39 22.49 -14.05
CA THR A 129 2.47 23.66 -14.93
C THR A 129 3.24 23.36 -16.21
N VAL A 130 2.87 24.05 -17.28
CA VAL A 130 3.60 24.05 -18.55
C VAL A 130 4.27 25.41 -18.69
N THR A 131 5.60 25.40 -18.79
CA THR A 131 6.43 26.59 -18.97
C THR A 131 7.13 26.55 -20.32
N GLU A 132 7.61 27.70 -20.80
CA GLU A 132 8.46 27.74 -21.99
C GLU A 132 9.87 27.26 -21.62
N ALA A 133 10.46 26.43 -22.49
CA ALA A 133 11.87 26.06 -22.40
C ALA A 133 12.68 27.28 -22.84
N GLN A 134 13.18 28.04 -21.88
CA GLN A 134 14.07 29.17 -22.18
C GLN A 134 15.32 28.62 -22.88
N GLU A 135 15.59 29.08 -24.11
CA GLU A 135 16.90 28.91 -24.73
C GLU A 135 17.92 29.59 -23.81
N MET A 136 18.72 28.79 -23.09
CA MET A 136 19.95 29.29 -22.51
C MET A 136 20.86 29.66 -23.69
N GLN A 137 20.80 30.92 -24.12
CA GLN A 137 21.80 31.52 -25.00
C GLN A 137 23.16 31.35 -24.34
N GLN A 138 23.95 30.41 -24.86
CA GLN A 138 25.39 30.30 -24.65
C GLN A 138 26.09 30.80 -25.90
#